data_AF-A0A9D9V0P8-F1
#
_entry.id   AF-A0A9D9V0P8-F1
#
_cell.length_a   1.000
_cell.length_b   1.000
_cell.length_c   1.000
_cell.angle_alpha   90.00
_cell.angle_beta   90.00
_cell.angle_gamma   90.00
#
_symmetry.space_group_name_H-M   'P 1'
#
loop_
_entity.id
_entity.type
_entity.pdbx_description
1 polymer ?
#
loop_
_entity_poly.entity_id
_entity_poly.type
_entity_poly.pdbx_seq_one_letter_code
_entity_poly.pdbx_strand_id
1 'polypeptide(L)'
;MKNIKLCNWFAVFNLLFFIATTTVEAVYKAVIKESVVDMNSSFPPTPESSPICRGNVSNCHRAHQGLYNEIVDCLEVRGDAVRVVFCNVKYNLSDDPNKNSFWMHKRNLVPLEELDSAFKQFIPDTQYGLKSTLVLTYPWKNFSVGTRFQRRAQDDTESHYGIEFIDFDHNEIMSDVVPVDSALEEIVQNEQATRKLFVGNLSNLIDRVARTEKVIAFVWGGSSFRSGYKNKDFYKENDAWHRSELKNPYTGYDCSELVLRMAQIAGINFPWKTTLAIEQAQRKLTEEDTLENGDLLWFSGFVMIVSDVKNNELIESRGYNSGYGRVQKIKLEQVFEGITTYDDLLRSYRLKQPLRLKNSQGELYLEVNFELLKLM
;
A
#
# COMPACT_ATOMS: atom_id res chain seq x y z
N MET A 1 -7.01 76.32 28.82
CA MET A 1 -5.66 75.73 28.67
C MET A 1 -5.45 74.64 29.71
N LYS A 2 -5.62 73.37 29.32
CA LYS A 2 -5.01 72.19 29.94
C LYS A 2 -5.18 71.00 28.99
N ASN A 3 -4.05 70.49 28.54
CA ASN A 3 -3.88 69.30 27.72
C ASN A 3 -4.30 68.05 28.48
N ILE A 4 -5.04 67.12 27.84
CA ILE A 4 -4.89 65.69 28.09
C ILE A 4 -4.91 64.96 26.74
N LYS A 5 -3.73 64.46 26.36
CA LYS A 5 -3.50 63.49 25.30
C LYS A 5 -4.00 62.13 25.79
N LEU A 6 -4.83 61.45 25.02
CA LEU A 6 -5.05 60.01 25.14
C LEU A 6 -4.40 59.33 23.92
N CYS A 7 -3.14 58.96 24.12
CA CYS A 7 -2.39 58.01 23.31
C CYS A 7 -2.72 56.58 23.74
N ASN A 8 -2.51 55.66 22.79
CA ASN A 8 -2.24 54.23 22.99
C ASN A 8 -3.40 53.33 23.45
N TRP A 9 -4.18 52.82 22.49
CA TRP A 9 -4.96 51.59 22.68
C TRP A 9 -4.99 50.69 21.42
N PHE A 10 -3.90 50.66 20.64
CA PHE A 10 -3.79 49.81 19.43
C PHE A 10 -2.50 48.98 19.34
N ALA A 11 -1.87 48.64 20.47
CA ALA A 11 -0.59 47.94 20.48
C ALA A 11 -0.51 46.71 21.41
N VAL A 12 -1.62 46.00 21.67
CA VAL A 12 -1.60 44.74 22.46
C VAL A 12 -2.48 43.63 21.88
N PHE A 13 -2.62 43.56 20.55
CA PHE A 13 -3.30 42.41 19.92
C PHE A 13 -2.51 41.81 18.74
N ASN A 14 -1.18 41.92 18.80
CA ASN A 14 -0.28 40.92 18.18
C ASN A 14 0.27 40.03 19.30
N LEU A 15 -0.64 39.43 20.08
CA LEU A 15 -0.29 38.19 20.76
C LEU A 15 -0.15 37.17 19.63
N LEU A 16 1.09 37.08 19.13
CA LEU A 16 1.57 35.99 18.33
C LEU A 16 1.01 34.70 18.95
N PHE A 17 -0.05 34.17 18.35
CA PHE A 17 -0.32 32.75 18.36
C PHE A 17 0.86 32.11 17.61
N PHE A 18 2.02 32.06 18.28
CA PHE A 18 2.93 30.94 18.11
C PHE A 18 2.12 29.74 18.58
N ILE A 19 1.31 29.21 17.66
CA ILE A 19 0.91 27.82 17.72
C ILE A 19 2.27 27.13 17.66
N ALA A 20 2.81 26.79 18.83
CA ALA A 20 3.93 25.88 18.93
C ALA A 20 3.42 24.61 18.27
N THR A 21 3.71 24.44 16.99
CA THR A 21 3.55 23.18 16.31
C THR A 21 4.54 22.28 17.02
N THR A 22 4.05 21.52 17.99
CA THR A 22 4.83 20.47 18.64
C THR A 22 5.17 19.48 17.55
N THR A 23 6.32 19.67 16.91
CA THR A 23 6.91 18.70 16.02
C THR A 23 7.20 17.49 16.88
N VAL A 24 6.46 16.41 16.66
CA VAL A 24 6.76 15.13 17.28
C VAL A 24 8.05 14.65 16.66
N GLU A 25 9.17 14.86 17.35
CA GLU A 25 10.47 14.37 16.92
C GLU A 25 10.51 12.84 17.08
N ALA A 26 11.10 12.16 16.09
CA ALA A 26 11.35 10.73 16.20
C ALA A 26 12.32 10.47 17.35
N VAL A 27 12.02 9.47 18.19
CA VAL A 27 12.91 9.02 19.26
C VAL A 27 14.14 8.36 18.66
N TYR A 28 13.94 7.51 17.65
CA TYR A 28 15.01 6.87 16.88
C TYR A 28 14.47 6.38 15.52
N LYS A 29 15.37 5.98 14.61
CA LYS A 29 15.02 5.28 13.37
C LYS A 29 15.30 3.79 13.49
N ALA A 30 14.48 2.96 12.85
CA ALA A 30 14.68 1.51 12.85
C ALA A 30 14.40 0.92 11.47
N VAL A 31 14.91 -0.29 11.25
CA VAL A 31 14.61 -1.11 10.08
C VAL A 31 13.75 -2.30 10.49
N ILE A 32 12.80 -2.67 9.63
CA ILE A 32 11.99 -3.89 9.80
C ILE A 32 12.84 -5.11 9.45
N LYS A 33 13.00 -6.04 10.41
CA LYS A 33 13.81 -7.25 10.21
C LYS A 33 13.05 -8.50 9.78
N GLU A 34 11.73 -8.50 9.94
CA GLU A 34 10.87 -9.61 9.55
C GLU A 34 10.43 -9.48 8.10
N SER A 35 10.16 -10.61 7.42
CA SER A 35 9.67 -10.61 6.03
C SER A 35 8.42 -9.73 5.81
N VAL A 36 7.47 -9.81 6.74
CA VAL A 36 6.20 -9.07 6.77
C VAL A 36 5.85 -8.84 8.24
N VAL A 37 5.36 -7.65 8.57
CA VAL A 37 4.88 -7.32 9.92
C VAL A 37 3.53 -6.64 9.86
N ASP A 38 2.54 -7.18 10.59
CA ASP A 38 1.27 -6.50 10.81
C ASP A 38 1.45 -5.28 11.71
N MET A 39 0.79 -4.19 11.34
CA MET A 39 0.78 -2.95 12.11
C MET A 39 -0.64 -2.46 12.35
N ASN A 40 -0.85 -1.79 13.48
CA ASN A 40 -2.16 -1.47 14.00
C ASN A 40 -2.39 0.03 14.14
N SER A 41 -3.64 0.47 13.99
CA SER A 41 -4.01 1.87 14.26
C SER A 41 -4.19 2.18 15.75
N SER A 42 -4.20 1.16 16.61
CA SER A 42 -4.48 1.28 18.04
C SER A 42 -3.46 0.54 18.90
N PHE A 43 -3.27 1.03 20.12
CA PHE A 43 -2.47 0.39 21.17
C PHE A 43 -3.39 -0.40 22.13
N PRO A 44 -2.96 -1.58 22.63
CA PRO A 44 -1.77 -2.30 22.21
C PRO A 44 -1.92 -2.83 20.76
N PRO A 45 -0.81 -3.09 20.03
CA PRO A 45 -0.90 -3.86 18.81
C PRO A 45 -1.60 -5.19 19.14
N THR A 46 -2.61 -5.55 18.37
CA THR A 46 -3.41 -6.73 18.69
C THR A 46 -2.61 -8.00 18.59
N PRO A 47 -3.05 -9.07 19.28
CA PRO A 47 -2.45 -10.39 19.13
C PRO A 47 -2.33 -10.78 17.66
N GLU A 48 -1.29 -11.54 17.34
CA GLU A 48 -0.96 -12.00 15.98
C GLU A 48 -2.15 -12.67 15.26
N SER A 49 -3.17 -13.13 15.98
CA SER A 49 -4.36 -13.80 15.46
C SER A 49 -5.49 -12.87 14.96
N SER A 50 -5.17 -11.78 14.24
CA SER A 50 -6.20 -10.92 13.65
C SER A 50 -6.79 -11.56 12.39
N PRO A 51 -8.13 -11.60 12.19
CA PRO A 51 -8.74 -12.20 11.01
C PRO A 51 -8.26 -11.55 9.70
N ILE A 52 -8.50 -12.21 8.57
CA ILE A 52 -8.12 -11.66 7.25
C ILE A 52 -8.95 -10.43 6.88
N CYS A 53 -10.20 -10.35 7.35
CA CYS A 53 -11.10 -9.25 7.11
C CYS A 53 -12.18 -9.23 8.19
N ARG A 54 -12.50 -8.03 8.68
CA ARG A 54 -13.66 -7.82 9.56
C ARG A 54 -14.97 -8.18 8.85
N GLY A 55 -15.94 -8.73 9.58
CA GLY A 55 -17.36 -8.54 9.27
C GLY A 55 -17.88 -7.35 10.09
N ASN A 56 -18.92 -7.53 10.91
CA ASN A 56 -19.44 -6.44 11.74
C ASN A 56 -18.70 -6.32 13.09
N VAL A 57 -17.94 -7.33 13.50
CA VAL A 57 -17.15 -7.30 14.73
C VAL A 57 -15.81 -6.58 14.49
N SER A 58 -15.44 -5.68 15.40
CA SER A 58 -14.24 -4.84 15.32
C SER A 58 -12.96 -5.56 15.76
N ASN A 59 -12.76 -6.82 15.37
CA ASN A 59 -11.60 -7.62 15.78
C ASN A 59 -10.44 -7.63 14.76
N CYS A 60 -10.61 -6.99 13.59
CA CYS A 60 -9.53 -6.79 12.63
C CYS A 60 -8.89 -5.41 12.85
N HIS A 61 -7.75 -5.38 13.54
CA HIS A 61 -7.05 -4.13 13.88
C HIS A 61 -5.85 -3.84 12.97
N ARG A 62 -5.53 -4.76 12.06
CA ARG A 62 -4.52 -4.56 11.01
C ARG A 62 -4.88 -3.29 10.25
N ALA A 63 -3.99 -2.32 10.35
CA ALA A 63 -4.05 -1.08 9.61
C ALA A 63 -3.15 -1.21 8.38
N HIS A 64 -1.90 -1.68 8.50
CA HIS A 64 -0.90 -1.78 7.44
C HIS A 64 -0.04 -3.05 7.58
N GLN A 65 0.80 -3.31 6.59
CA GLN A 65 1.89 -4.28 6.69
C GLN A 65 3.20 -3.67 6.21
N GLY A 66 4.21 -3.69 7.07
CA GLY A 66 5.57 -3.35 6.68
C GLY A 66 6.33 -4.57 6.17
N LEU A 67 7.31 -4.32 5.31
CA LEU A 67 8.17 -5.33 4.71
C LEU A 67 9.58 -5.24 5.25
N TYR A 68 10.30 -6.36 5.16
CA TYR A 68 11.74 -6.41 5.39
C TYR A 68 12.47 -5.25 4.70
N ASN A 69 13.48 -4.69 5.38
CA ASN A 69 14.29 -3.55 4.95
C ASN A 69 13.58 -2.19 4.87
N GLU A 70 12.29 -2.09 5.16
CA GLU A 70 11.65 -0.77 5.27
C GLU A 70 12.14 -0.04 6.53
N ILE A 71 12.49 1.23 6.36
CA ILE A 71 12.93 2.12 7.45
C ILE A 71 11.71 2.86 7.98
N VAL A 72 11.61 2.93 9.31
CA VAL A 72 10.57 3.65 10.03
C VAL A 72 11.15 4.62 11.05
N ASP A 73 10.45 5.73 11.25
CA ASP A 73 10.73 6.66 12.35
C ASP A 73 9.89 6.23 13.57
N CYS A 74 10.56 5.91 14.68
CA CYS A 74 9.93 5.48 15.92
C CYS A 74 9.58 6.70 16.78
N LEU A 75 8.29 6.96 16.96
CA LEU A 75 7.76 8.16 17.63
C LEU A 75 7.59 7.98 19.14
N GLU A 76 7.27 6.75 19.58
CA GLU A 76 6.95 6.47 20.97
C GLU A 76 7.15 4.99 21.29
N VAL A 77 7.69 4.69 22.47
CA VAL A 77 7.85 3.31 22.96
C VAL A 77 6.99 3.11 24.20
N ARG A 78 6.21 2.03 24.23
CA ARG A 78 5.38 1.61 25.37
C ARG A 78 5.52 0.11 25.60
N GLY A 79 6.34 -0.27 26.58
CA GLY A 79 6.60 -1.68 26.86
C GLY A 79 7.29 -2.38 25.69
N ASP A 80 6.67 -3.45 25.17
CA ASP A 80 7.14 -4.22 24.02
C ASP A 80 6.62 -3.68 22.68
N ALA A 81 5.85 -2.59 22.67
CA ALA A 81 5.30 -1.98 21.48
C ALA A 81 5.94 -0.62 21.19
N VAL A 82 5.96 -0.27 19.91
CA VAL A 82 6.49 0.99 19.38
C VAL A 82 5.51 1.56 18.38
N ARG A 83 5.32 2.88 18.45
CA ARG A 83 4.56 3.65 17.48
C ARG A 83 5.50 4.20 16.43
N VAL A 84 5.21 3.90 15.16
CA VAL A 84 6.09 4.18 14.02
C VAL A 84 5.37 4.99 12.95
N VAL A 85 6.12 5.73 12.13
CA VAL A 85 5.65 6.36 10.89
C VAL A 85 6.58 6.00 9.74
N PHE A 86 6.03 5.91 8.53
CA PHE A 86 6.80 5.72 7.30
C PHE A 86 6.90 7.04 6.54
N CYS A 87 8.03 7.27 5.87
CA CYS A 87 8.19 8.44 5.01
C CYS A 87 7.28 8.40 3.77
N ASN A 88 6.90 7.20 3.33
CA ASN A 88 6.22 6.92 2.07
C ASN A 88 4.84 6.25 2.25
N VAL A 89 4.24 6.37 3.44
CA VAL A 89 2.86 5.91 3.72
C VAL A 89 2.14 6.97 4.55
N LYS A 90 1.04 7.53 4.02
CA LYS A 90 0.13 8.45 4.72
C LYS A 90 -1.28 7.86 4.77
N TYR A 91 -1.83 7.80 5.99
CA TYR A 91 -3.20 7.39 6.27
C TYR A 91 -4.24 8.42 5.79
N ASN A 92 -3.88 9.71 5.85
CA ASN A 92 -4.71 10.84 5.43
C ASN A 92 -3.82 11.98 4.89
N LEU A 93 -4.42 13.11 4.51
CA LEU A 93 -3.70 14.27 3.99
C LEU A 93 -3.06 15.16 5.06
N SER A 94 -3.21 14.83 6.34
CA SER A 94 -2.56 15.59 7.41
C SER A 94 -1.07 15.29 7.42
N ASP A 95 -0.24 16.30 7.65
CA ASP A 95 1.19 16.11 7.94
C ASP A 95 1.46 15.82 9.43
N ASP A 96 0.40 15.64 10.23
CA ASP A 96 0.53 15.26 11.63
C ASP A 96 0.98 13.78 11.71
N PRO A 97 2.19 13.49 12.23
CA PRO A 97 2.69 12.13 12.32
C PRO A 97 1.81 11.27 13.24
N ASN A 98 1.09 11.87 14.22
CA ASN A 98 0.18 11.11 15.07
C ASN A 98 -0.97 10.48 14.28
N LYS A 99 -1.42 11.15 13.22
CA LYS A 99 -2.52 10.69 12.37
C LYS A 99 -2.09 9.74 11.26
N ASN A 100 -0.77 9.54 11.09
CA ASN A 100 -0.17 8.67 10.08
C ASN A 100 0.75 7.62 10.72
N SER A 101 0.55 7.33 12.00
CA SER A 101 1.37 6.40 12.76
C SER A 101 0.68 5.05 12.97
N PHE A 102 1.49 4.03 13.21
CA PHE A 102 1.05 2.66 13.46
C PHE A 102 1.75 2.09 14.69
N TRP A 103 1.08 1.20 15.42
CA TRP A 103 1.67 0.42 16.49
C TRP A 103 2.12 -0.95 15.98
N MET A 104 3.29 -1.38 16.41
CA MET A 104 3.85 -2.71 16.15
C MET A 104 4.69 -3.19 17.34
N HIS A 105 5.04 -4.48 17.38
CA HIS A 105 5.95 -4.99 18.41
C HIS A 105 7.41 -4.60 18.11
N LYS A 106 8.14 -4.16 19.14
CA LYS A 106 9.55 -3.76 19.08
C LYS A 106 10.46 -4.88 18.58
N ARG A 107 10.13 -6.15 18.88
CA ARG A 107 10.91 -7.32 18.44
C ARG A 107 11.05 -7.45 16.91
N ASN A 108 10.20 -6.78 16.15
CA ASN A 108 10.22 -6.81 14.69
C ASN A 108 11.12 -5.73 14.07
N LEU A 109 11.77 -4.91 14.91
CA LEU A 109 12.61 -3.78 14.52
C LEU A 109 14.04 -3.96 15.02
N VAL A 110 14.98 -3.42 14.26
CA VAL A 110 16.36 -3.19 14.71
C VAL A 110 16.64 -1.68 14.63
N PRO A 111 16.94 -1.01 15.77
CA PRO A 111 17.33 0.40 15.75
C PRO A 111 18.56 0.62 14.85
N LEU A 112 18.49 1.63 13.98
CA LEU A 112 19.59 1.89 13.05
C LEU A 112 20.87 2.29 13.80
N GLU A 113 20.77 2.92 14.97
CA GLU A 113 21.95 3.27 15.78
C GLU A 113 22.71 2.06 16.33
N GLU A 114 22.03 0.92 16.50
CA GLU A 114 22.64 -0.34 16.96
C GLU A 114 23.35 -1.10 15.82
N LEU A 115 23.11 -0.72 14.56
CA LEU A 115 23.76 -1.31 13.40
C LEU A 115 25.11 -0.64 13.13
N ASP A 116 26.14 -1.47 12.94
CA ASP A 116 27.44 -1.02 12.42
C ASP A 116 27.27 -0.38 11.03
N SER A 117 28.07 0.64 10.73
CA SER A 117 28.03 1.36 9.45
C SER A 117 28.23 0.45 8.25
N ALA A 118 28.97 -0.65 8.40
CA ALA A 118 29.13 -1.68 7.39
C ALA A 118 27.81 -2.37 7.05
N PHE A 119 26.86 -2.52 7.98
CA PHE A 119 25.55 -3.11 7.70
C PHE A 119 24.61 -2.11 7.03
N LYS A 120 24.64 -0.84 7.47
CA LYS A 120 23.75 0.22 6.96
C LYS A 120 23.82 0.41 5.44
N GLN A 121 24.96 0.10 4.82
CA GLN A 121 25.11 0.21 3.36
C GLN A 121 24.24 -0.78 2.58
N PHE A 122 23.86 -1.91 3.18
CA PHE A 122 23.03 -2.95 2.55
C PHE A 122 21.52 -2.72 2.74
N ILE A 123 21.13 -1.69 3.49
CA ILE A 123 19.74 -1.27 3.59
C ILE A 123 19.44 -0.37 2.38
N PRO A 124 18.46 -0.73 1.53
CA PRO A 124 18.03 0.08 0.39
C PRO A 124 17.66 1.51 0.79
N ASP A 125 17.92 2.46 -0.10
CA ASP A 125 17.56 3.85 0.15
C ASP A 125 16.04 4.04 0.09
N THR A 126 15.47 4.88 0.95
CA THR A 126 14.04 5.23 0.89
C THR A 126 13.62 5.86 -0.44
N GLN A 127 14.54 6.48 -1.17
CA GLN A 127 14.32 7.06 -2.49
C GLN A 127 14.53 6.02 -3.58
N TYR A 128 13.52 5.85 -4.45
CA TYR A 128 13.53 4.87 -5.53
C TYR A 128 14.65 5.17 -6.54
N GLY A 129 15.44 4.13 -6.87
CA GLY A 129 16.49 4.22 -7.89
C GLY A 129 17.69 5.10 -7.53
N LEU A 130 17.80 5.60 -6.29
CA LEU A 130 18.96 6.38 -5.85
C LEU A 130 20.21 5.50 -5.65
N LYS A 131 20.01 4.25 -5.24
CA LYS A 131 21.05 3.21 -5.13
C LYS A 131 20.67 2.03 -6.02
N SER A 132 21.68 1.25 -6.46
CA SER A 132 21.43 0.01 -7.18
C SER A 132 20.68 -0.98 -6.29
N THR A 133 19.36 -1.06 -6.51
CA THR A 133 18.42 -1.77 -5.65
C THR A 133 17.58 -2.68 -6.54
N LEU A 134 17.32 -3.90 -6.06
CA LEU A 134 16.29 -4.75 -6.63
C LEU A 134 15.05 -4.72 -5.78
N VAL A 135 13.90 -4.75 -6.43
CA VAL A 135 12.59 -4.93 -5.77
C VAL A 135 11.89 -6.16 -6.32
N LEU A 136 11.34 -6.98 -5.43
CA LEU A 136 10.62 -8.20 -5.82
C LEU A 136 9.30 -7.86 -6.52
N THR A 137 9.09 -8.46 -7.69
CA THR A 137 7.81 -8.44 -8.44
C THR A 137 7.04 -9.74 -8.28
N TYR A 138 7.68 -10.79 -7.77
CA TYR A 138 7.08 -12.06 -7.38
C TYR A 138 7.68 -12.53 -6.04
N PRO A 139 6.94 -13.29 -5.20
CA PRO A 139 7.51 -13.79 -3.96
C PRO A 139 8.76 -14.63 -4.18
N TRP A 140 9.75 -14.45 -3.33
CA TRP A 140 10.99 -15.22 -3.37
C TRP A 140 11.34 -15.67 -1.95
N LYS A 141 11.47 -17.00 -1.78
CA LYS A 141 11.57 -17.66 -0.47
C LYS A 141 10.40 -17.25 0.43
N ASN A 142 10.67 -16.61 1.56
CA ASN A 142 9.68 -16.08 2.49
C ASN A 142 9.47 -14.57 2.36
N PHE A 143 10.11 -13.89 1.40
CA PHE A 143 9.96 -12.45 1.19
C PHE A 143 8.75 -12.11 0.32
N SER A 144 8.16 -10.95 0.61
CA SER A 144 6.98 -10.47 -0.07
C SER A 144 7.33 -9.78 -1.38
N VAL A 145 6.38 -9.76 -2.32
CA VAL A 145 6.38 -8.76 -3.40
C VAL A 145 6.53 -7.35 -2.80
N GLY A 146 7.42 -6.55 -3.37
CA GLY A 146 7.80 -5.22 -2.91
C GLY A 146 8.97 -5.17 -1.91
N THR A 147 9.47 -6.31 -1.42
CA THR A 147 10.70 -6.32 -0.62
C THR A 147 11.88 -5.88 -1.48
N ARG A 148 12.78 -5.09 -0.89
CA ARG A 148 13.92 -4.45 -1.56
C ARG A 148 15.25 -4.99 -1.02
N PHE A 149 16.20 -5.18 -1.92
CA PHE A 149 17.55 -5.68 -1.62
C PHE A 149 18.62 -4.85 -2.29
N GLN A 150 19.79 -4.77 -1.68
CA GLN A 150 20.98 -4.20 -2.32
C GLN A 150 21.40 -5.11 -3.47
N ARG A 151 21.49 -4.58 -4.70
CA ARG A 151 21.94 -5.34 -5.87
C ARG A 151 23.46 -5.46 -5.88
N ARG A 152 23.95 -6.64 -6.30
CA ARG A 152 25.35 -6.92 -6.63
C ARG A 152 25.49 -7.19 -8.11
N ALA A 153 25.53 -6.12 -8.91
CA ALA A 153 25.50 -6.22 -10.38
C ALA A 153 26.64 -7.10 -10.96
N GLN A 154 27.77 -7.21 -10.27
CA GLN A 154 28.88 -8.08 -10.68
C GLN A 154 28.57 -9.58 -10.64
N ASP A 155 27.54 -10.00 -9.89
CA ASP A 155 27.12 -11.40 -9.76
C ASP A 155 25.87 -11.70 -10.61
N ASP A 156 25.40 -10.73 -11.39
CA ASP A 156 24.27 -10.93 -12.26
C ASP A 156 24.60 -11.88 -13.41
N THR A 157 23.58 -12.62 -13.81
CA THR A 157 23.60 -13.51 -14.98
C THR A 157 22.37 -13.24 -15.83
N GLU A 158 22.25 -13.91 -16.98
CA GLU A 158 21.05 -13.81 -17.81
C GLU A 158 19.77 -14.32 -17.12
N SER A 159 19.90 -15.16 -16.09
CA SER A 159 18.78 -15.83 -15.43
C SER A 159 18.55 -15.38 -13.99
N HIS A 160 19.51 -14.70 -13.37
CA HIS A 160 19.44 -14.27 -11.98
C HIS A 160 20.12 -12.93 -11.76
N TYR A 161 19.62 -12.19 -10.78
CA TYR A 161 20.29 -11.05 -10.19
C TYR A 161 20.97 -11.43 -8.88
N GLY A 162 22.18 -10.93 -8.64
CA GLY A 162 22.87 -11.02 -7.36
C GLY A 162 22.35 -10.00 -6.35
N ILE A 163 22.16 -10.43 -5.10
CA ILE A 163 21.72 -9.57 -3.99
C ILE A 163 22.56 -9.74 -2.74
N GLU A 164 22.52 -8.72 -1.90
CA GLU A 164 22.97 -8.72 -0.51
C GLU A 164 21.86 -8.27 0.43
N PHE A 165 21.82 -8.89 1.60
CA PHE A 165 20.89 -8.55 2.67
C PHE A 165 21.45 -8.94 4.04
N ILE A 166 20.80 -8.49 5.11
CA ILE A 166 21.26 -8.68 6.48
C ILE A 166 20.43 -9.77 7.15
N ASP A 167 21.08 -10.81 7.66
CA ASP A 167 20.45 -11.66 8.68
C ASP A 167 20.55 -10.95 10.03
N PHE A 168 19.46 -10.28 10.42
CA PHE A 168 19.42 -9.49 11.64
C PHE A 168 19.44 -10.35 12.92
N ASP A 169 19.11 -11.64 12.85
CA ASP A 169 19.14 -12.51 14.02
C ASP A 169 20.56 -13.00 14.33
N HIS A 170 21.37 -13.19 13.28
CA HIS A 170 22.78 -13.61 13.40
C HIS A 170 23.77 -12.44 13.28
N ASN A 171 23.30 -11.25 12.91
CA ASN A 171 24.13 -10.08 12.61
C ASN A 171 25.18 -10.39 11.53
N GLU A 172 24.73 -11.01 10.43
CA GLU A 172 25.56 -11.44 9.32
C GLU A 172 25.09 -10.81 8.00
N ILE A 173 26.02 -10.57 7.08
CA ILE A 173 25.72 -10.16 5.71
C ILE A 173 25.61 -11.43 4.87
N MET A 174 24.45 -11.59 4.24
CA MET A 174 24.12 -12.71 3.38
C MET A 174 24.18 -12.27 1.92
N SER A 175 24.60 -13.18 1.05
CA SER A 175 24.54 -13.00 -0.40
C SER A 175 23.72 -14.12 -1.03
N ASP A 176 22.96 -13.80 -2.06
CA ASP A 176 22.10 -14.75 -2.75
C ASP A 176 21.76 -14.29 -4.17
N VAL A 177 20.95 -15.07 -4.87
CA VAL A 177 20.48 -14.76 -6.21
C VAL A 177 18.95 -14.83 -6.33
N VAL A 178 18.36 -13.88 -7.05
CA VAL A 178 16.92 -13.81 -7.33
C VAL A 178 16.69 -14.03 -8.83
N PRO A 179 15.74 -14.89 -9.25
CA PRO A 179 15.41 -15.05 -10.66
C PRO A 179 15.02 -13.72 -11.33
N VAL A 180 15.50 -13.48 -12.55
CA VAL A 180 15.21 -12.22 -13.28
C VAL A 180 13.72 -11.99 -13.52
N ASP A 181 12.92 -13.05 -13.57
CA ASP A 181 11.47 -12.97 -13.75
C ASP A 181 10.69 -12.62 -12.46
N SER A 182 11.39 -12.50 -11.33
CA SER A 182 10.82 -12.34 -9.99
C SER A 182 11.23 -11.02 -9.31
N ALA A 183 12.07 -10.22 -9.95
CA ALA A 183 12.50 -8.92 -9.47
C ALA A 183 12.69 -7.94 -10.63
N LEU A 184 12.78 -6.66 -10.31
CA LEU A 184 13.25 -5.62 -11.23
C LEU A 184 14.31 -4.76 -10.56
N GLU A 185 15.19 -4.18 -11.37
CA GLU A 185 16.07 -3.11 -10.93
C GLU A 185 15.30 -1.79 -10.84
N GLU A 186 15.50 -1.07 -9.74
CA GLU A 186 14.94 0.26 -9.58
C GLU A 186 15.64 1.28 -10.47
N ILE A 187 14.99 1.59 -11.59
CA ILE A 187 15.46 2.59 -12.54
C ILE A 187 14.42 3.69 -12.65
N VAL A 188 14.84 4.93 -12.41
CA VAL A 188 14.01 6.13 -12.63
C VAL A 188 13.70 6.25 -14.12
N GLN A 189 12.41 6.28 -14.44
CA GLN A 189 11.89 6.28 -15.80
C GLN A 189 10.98 7.49 -16.03
N ASN A 190 10.66 7.76 -17.31
CA ASN A 190 9.64 8.74 -17.63
C ASN A 190 8.24 8.25 -17.23
N GLU A 191 7.30 9.19 -17.12
CA GLU A 191 5.94 8.92 -16.66
C GLU A 191 5.26 7.77 -17.42
N GLN A 192 5.35 7.74 -18.74
CA GLN A 192 4.70 6.71 -19.56
C GLN A 192 5.26 5.31 -19.29
N ALA A 193 6.59 5.19 -19.20
CA ALA A 193 7.25 3.92 -18.90
C ALA A 193 6.94 3.45 -17.48
N THR A 194 6.95 4.37 -16.51
CA THR A 194 6.55 4.11 -15.12
C THR A 194 5.10 3.64 -15.02
N ARG A 195 4.16 4.29 -15.71
CA ARG A 195 2.74 3.91 -15.78
C ARG A 195 2.58 2.51 -16.38
N LYS A 196 3.31 2.21 -17.46
CA LYS A 196 3.32 0.88 -18.08
C LYS A 196 3.86 -0.18 -17.13
N LEU A 197 4.92 0.14 -16.37
CA LEU A 197 5.50 -0.76 -15.38
C LEU A 197 4.52 -1.07 -14.24
N PHE A 198 3.82 -0.05 -13.73
CA PHE A 198 2.77 -0.19 -12.71
C PHE A 198 1.69 -1.22 -13.12
N VAL A 199 1.08 -1.03 -14.28
CA VAL A 199 0.01 -1.92 -14.77
C VAL A 199 0.55 -3.29 -15.17
N GLY A 200 1.74 -3.31 -15.80
CA GLY A 200 2.39 -4.53 -16.26
C GLY A 200 2.76 -5.47 -15.11
N ASN A 201 3.38 -4.95 -14.06
CA ASN A 201 3.76 -5.72 -12.87
C ASN A 201 2.55 -6.37 -12.21
N LEU A 202 1.50 -5.58 -12.00
CA LEU A 202 0.25 -6.03 -11.40
C LEU A 202 -0.43 -7.14 -12.25
N SER A 203 -0.54 -6.93 -13.55
CA SER A 203 -1.14 -7.91 -14.48
C SER A 203 -0.33 -9.21 -14.52
N ASN A 204 1.00 -9.10 -14.62
CA ASN A 204 1.91 -10.24 -14.65
C ASN A 204 1.86 -11.05 -13.35
N LEU A 205 1.81 -10.36 -12.19
CA LEU A 205 1.68 -11.00 -10.89
C LEU A 205 0.38 -11.81 -10.80
N ILE A 206 -0.75 -11.23 -11.18
CA ILE A 206 -2.06 -11.90 -11.19
C ILE A 206 -2.04 -13.12 -12.11
N ASP A 207 -1.54 -12.96 -13.34
CA ASP A 207 -1.48 -14.04 -14.32
C ASP A 207 -0.56 -15.19 -13.88
N ARG A 208 0.61 -14.87 -13.33
CA ARG A 208 1.57 -15.85 -12.83
C ARG A 208 0.98 -16.68 -11.69
N VAL A 209 0.27 -16.03 -10.76
CA VAL A 209 -0.41 -16.72 -9.66
C VAL A 209 -1.56 -17.60 -10.18
N ALA A 210 -2.37 -17.08 -11.11
CA ALA A 210 -3.50 -17.81 -11.68
C ALA A 210 -3.08 -19.08 -12.45
N ARG A 211 -1.91 -19.11 -13.09
CA ARG A 211 -1.35 -20.32 -13.75
C ARG A 211 -1.11 -21.49 -12.80
N THR A 212 -1.04 -21.22 -11.49
CA THR A 212 -0.90 -22.26 -10.46
C THR A 212 -2.22 -22.64 -9.79
N GLU A 213 -3.35 -22.20 -10.38
CA GLU A 213 -4.71 -22.35 -9.82
C GLU A 213 -4.89 -21.71 -8.43
N LYS A 214 -4.01 -20.76 -8.11
CA LYS A 214 -4.00 -20.01 -6.86
C LYS A 214 -4.49 -18.58 -7.08
N VAL A 215 -4.71 -17.87 -5.97
CA VAL A 215 -5.10 -16.47 -5.94
C VAL A 215 -4.26 -15.68 -4.94
N ILE A 216 -4.22 -14.37 -5.14
CA ILE A 216 -3.74 -13.41 -4.13
C ILE A 216 -4.97 -13.05 -3.28
N ALA A 217 -4.92 -13.32 -1.98
CA ALA A 217 -6.06 -13.10 -1.11
C ALA A 217 -6.33 -11.61 -0.89
N PHE A 218 -7.61 -11.27 -0.70
CA PHE A 218 -7.97 -9.99 -0.08
C PHE A 218 -7.63 -10.06 1.41
N VAL A 219 -6.88 -9.09 1.92
CA VAL A 219 -6.57 -8.99 3.36
C VAL A 219 -6.76 -7.54 3.78
N TRP A 220 -7.64 -7.29 4.75
CA TRP A 220 -7.92 -5.96 5.28
C TRP A 220 -6.66 -5.36 5.92
N GLY A 221 -6.24 -4.19 5.46
CA GLY A 221 -4.97 -3.56 5.85
C GLY A 221 -3.73 -4.28 5.33
N GLY A 222 -3.91 -5.28 4.45
CA GLY A 222 -2.83 -6.07 3.89
C GLY A 222 -2.08 -5.32 2.79
N SER A 223 -0.75 -5.36 2.83
CA SER A 223 0.15 -4.68 1.89
C SER A 223 1.29 -5.60 1.42
N SER A 224 1.06 -6.92 1.44
CA SER A 224 2.10 -7.91 1.21
C SER A 224 1.58 -9.14 0.46
N PHE A 225 2.46 -9.88 -0.20
CA PHE A 225 2.14 -11.14 -0.85
C PHE A 225 3.36 -12.06 -0.83
N ARG A 226 3.28 -13.18 -0.08
CA ARG A 226 4.35 -14.19 0.02
C ARG A 226 4.06 -15.48 -0.75
N SER A 227 2.79 -15.82 -0.97
CA SER A 227 2.41 -17.05 -1.67
C SER A 227 0.94 -17.02 -2.08
N GLY A 228 0.61 -17.69 -3.17
CA GLY A 228 -0.78 -17.86 -3.61
C GLY A 228 -1.57 -18.85 -2.74
N TYR A 229 -2.88 -18.64 -2.66
CA TYR A 229 -3.84 -19.44 -1.89
C TYR A 229 -4.85 -20.15 -2.79
N LYS A 230 -5.50 -21.21 -2.29
CA LYS A 230 -6.64 -21.80 -3.01
C LYS A 230 -7.78 -20.79 -3.14
N ASN A 231 -8.37 -20.70 -4.34
CA ASN A 231 -9.37 -19.70 -4.68
C ASN A 231 -10.58 -19.69 -3.71
N LYS A 232 -11.13 -20.86 -3.42
CA LYS A 232 -12.37 -21.03 -2.63
C LYS A 232 -12.14 -21.39 -1.16
N ASP A 233 -10.91 -21.26 -0.67
CA ASP A 233 -10.58 -21.56 0.73
C ASP A 233 -10.74 -20.30 1.59
N PHE A 234 -11.98 -19.89 1.82
CA PHE A 234 -12.33 -18.87 2.81
C PHE A 234 -13.69 -19.16 3.43
N TYR A 235 -13.84 -18.81 4.70
CA TYR A 235 -15.06 -19.06 5.48
C TYR A 235 -15.30 -17.93 6.47
N LYS A 236 -16.52 -17.89 7.01
CA LYS A 236 -16.93 -16.88 7.99
C LYS A 236 -17.07 -17.54 9.36
N GLU A 237 -16.36 -17.02 10.36
CA GLU A 237 -16.39 -17.48 11.75
C GLU A 237 -16.40 -16.26 12.68
N ASN A 238 -17.30 -16.26 13.66
CA ASN A 238 -17.49 -15.14 14.60
C ASN A 238 -17.64 -13.79 13.90
N ASP A 239 -18.38 -13.80 12.79
CA ASP A 239 -18.61 -12.62 11.94
C ASP A 239 -17.32 -11.96 11.44
N ALA A 240 -16.26 -12.74 11.26
CA ALA A 240 -15.05 -12.34 10.54
C ALA A 240 -14.73 -13.39 9.46
N TRP A 241 -14.04 -12.95 8.42
CA TRP A 241 -13.57 -13.86 7.38
C TRP A 241 -12.23 -14.46 7.77
N HIS A 242 -12.00 -15.71 7.35
CA HIS A 242 -10.79 -16.51 7.60
C HIS A 242 -10.45 -17.38 6.38
N ARG A 243 -9.20 -17.85 6.28
CA ARG A 243 -8.78 -18.89 5.33
C ARG A 243 -8.01 -19.96 6.08
N SER A 244 -8.21 -21.22 5.70
CA SER A 244 -7.65 -22.38 6.39
C SER A 244 -6.13 -22.47 6.24
N GLU A 245 -5.62 -22.15 5.06
CA GLU A 245 -4.19 -22.28 4.71
C GLU A 245 -3.31 -21.11 5.18
N LEU A 246 -3.92 -20.04 5.69
CA LEU A 246 -3.21 -18.82 6.01
C LEU A 246 -2.52 -18.90 7.39
N LYS A 247 -1.22 -18.60 7.43
CA LYS A 247 -0.44 -18.44 8.66
C LYS A 247 -0.18 -16.96 8.92
N ASN A 248 -0.19 -16.55 10.18
CA ASN A 248 0.11 -15.16 10.54
C ASN A 248 1.60 -14.82 10.31
N PRO A 249 1.90 -13.58 9.88
CA PRO A 249 0.95 -12.57 9.43
C PRO A 249 0.31 -12.96 8.09
N TYR A 250 -1.01 -12.75 7.98
CA TYR A 250 -1.76 -13.03 6.75
C TYR A 250 -1.31 -12.11 5.62
N THR A 251 -0.87 -12.67 4.49
CA THR A 251 -0.44 -11.85 3.35
C THR A 251 -1.52 -11.77 2.28
N GLY A 252 -1.80 -10.56 1.84
CA GLY A 252 -2.62 -10.23 0.70
C GLY A 252 -2.70 -8.71 0.60
N TYR A 253 -3.60 -8.24 -0.27
CA TYR A 253 -3.79 -6.81 -0.45
C TYR A 253 -5.23 -6.42 -0.12
N ASP A 254 -5.44 -5.26 0.49
CA ASP A 254 -6.71 -4.56 0.33
C ASP A 254 -6.68 -3.69 -0.94
N CYS A 255 -7.79 -3.00 -1.23
CA CYS A 255 -7.94 -2.26 -2.48
C CYS A 255 -6.96 -1.09 -2.63
N SER A 256 -6.69 -0.32 -1.57
CA SER A 256 -5.82 0.86 -1.65
C SER A 256 -4.35 0.49 -1.45
N GLU A 257 -4.08 -0.52 -0.63
CA GLU A 257 -2.73 -1.05 -0.43
C GLU A 257 -2.18 -1.74 -1.68
N LEU A 258 -3.04 -2.36 -2.49
CA LEU A 258 -2.65 -2.87 -3.80
C LEU A 258 -2.10 -1.74 -4.69
N VAL A 259 -2.81 -0.62 -4.74
CA VAL A 259 -2.39 0.56 -5.53
C VAL A 259 -1.07 1.10 -4.97
N LEU A 260 -1.01 1.35 -3.66
CA LEU A 260 0.18 1.85 -2.95
C LEU A 260 1.41 0.99 -3.23
N ARG A 261 1.33 -0.32 -2.97
CA ARG A 261 2.48 -1.22 -3.10
C ARG A 261 2.97 -1.33 -4.54
N MET A 262 2.05 -1.45 -5.50
CA MET A 262 2.43 -1.56 -6.91
C MET A 262 2.98 -0.25 -7.47
N ALA A 263 2.47 0.89 -6.99
CA ALA A 263 3.00 2.21 -7.33
C ALA A 263 4.43 2.38 -6.81
N GLN A 264 4.71 1.97 -5.57
CA GLN A 264 6.06 1.97 -4.99
C GLN A 264 7.04 1.10 -5.79
N ILE A 265 6.63 -0.11 -6.19
CA ILE A 265 7.44 -1.02 -7.02
C ILE A 265 7.77 -0.38 -8.39
N ALA A 266 6.85 0.42 -8.94
CA ALA A 266 7.04 1.12 -10.20
C ALA A 266 7.82 2.44 -10.06
N GLY A 267 8.14 2.89 -8.84
CA GLY A 267 8.79 4.18 -8.59
C GLY A 267 7.85 5.38 -8.64
N ILE A 268 6.54 5.18 -8.52
CA ILE A 268 5.54 6.26 -8.42
C ILE A 268 5.49 6.74 -6.96
N ASN A 269 5.64 8.05 -6.76
CA ASN A 269 5.42 8.65 -5.44
C ASN A 269 3.92 8.70 -5.12
N PHE A 270 3.40 7.58 -4.59
CA PHE A 270 2.01 7.42 -4.21
C PHE A 270 1.95 7.00 -2.74
N PRO A 271 1.96 7.92 -1.76
CA PRO A 271 2.00 7.53 -0.35
C PRO A 271 0.62 7.17 0.22
N TRP A 272 -0.46 7.26 -0.57
CA TRP A 272 -1.82 7.29 -0.04
C TRP A 272 -2.33 5.91 0.29
N LYS A 273 -2.46 5.65 1.57
CA LYS A 273 -2.83 4.35 2.12
C LYS A 273 -4.32 4.05 2.04
N THR A 274 -5.16 5.06 2.25
CA THR A 274 -6.61 4.88 2.37
C THR A 274 -7.30 5.36 1.11
N THR A 275 -8.41 4.72 0.74
CA THR A 275 -9.21 5.15 -0.42
C THR A 275 -9.67 6.60 -0.31
N LEU A 276 -9.99 7.09 0.89
CA LEU A 276 -10.32 8.49 1.11
C LEU A 276 -9.14 9.43 0.82
N ALA A 277 -7.94 9.10 1.30
CA ALA A 277 -6.74 9.89 1.00
C ALA A 277 -6.44 9.91 -0.50
N ILE A 278 -6.66 8.78 -1.19
CA ILE A 278 -6.52 8.68 -2.65
C ILE A 278 -7.45 9.66 -3.36
N GLU A 279 -8.75 9.67 -3.02
CA GLU A 279 -9.72 10.57 -3.65
C GLU A 279 -9.40 12.05 -3.43
N GLN A 280 -8.98 12.41 -2.22
CA GLN A 280 -8.74 13.80 -1.88
C GLN A 280 -7.45 14.34 -2.51
N ALA A 281 -6.44 13.50 -2.72
CA ALA A 281 -5.15 13.91 -3.26
C ALA A 281 -5.01 13.76 -4.76
N GLN A 282 -5.71 12.79 -5.38
CA GLN A 282 -5.57 12.54 -6.80
C GLN A 282 -6.45 13.48 -7.63
N ARG A 283 -5.93 13.84 -8.80
CA ARG A 283 -6.64 14.70 -9.75
C ARG A 283 -7.82 13.95 -10.34
N LYS A 284 -9.03 14.51 -10.21
CA LYS A 284 -10.23 14.01 -10.89
C LYS A 284 -10.12 14.22 -12.41
N LEU A 285 -10.75 13.32 -13.15
CA LEU A 285 -10.86 13.38 -14.60
C LEU A 285 -11.76 14.56 -15.00
N THR A 286 -11.29 15.41 -15.90
CA THR A 286 -12.05 16.56 -16.44
C THR A 286 -12.86 16.17 -17.67
N GLU A 287 -13.60 17.11 -18.26
CA GLU A 287 -14.39 16.82 -19.47
C GLU A 287 -13.50 16.50 -20.68
N GLU A 288 -12.31 17.10 -20.75
CA GLU A 288 -11.33 16.99 -21.83
C GLU A 288 -10.44 15.76 -21.73
N ASP A 289 -10.32 15.19 -20.54
CA ASP A 289 -9.48 14.03 -20.29
C ASP A 289 -10.03 12.75 -20.94
N THR A 290 -9.12 11.81 -21.19
CA THR A 290 -9.44 10.43 -21.54
C THR A 290 -8.93 9.48 -20.46
N LEU A 291 -9.55 8.30 -20.36
CA LEU A 291 -9.08 7.22 -19.49
C LEU A 291 -7.90 6.50 -20.12
N GLU A 292 -6.90 6.23 -19.30
CA GLU A 292 -5.69 5.51 -19.68
C GLU A 292 -5.41 4.36 -18.72
N ASN A 293 -4.65 3.37 -19.17
CA ASN A 293 -4.17 2.31 -18.29
C ASN A 293 -3.41 2.91 -17.10
N GLY A 294 -3.73 2.45 -15.90
CA GLY A 294 -3.18 2.93 -14.63
C GLY A 294 -4.08 3.93 -13.91
N ASP A 295 -4.99 4.62 -14.59
CA ASP A 295 -5.97 5.48 -13.93
C ASP A 295 -6.84 4.69 -12.94
N LEU A 296 -7.49 5.40 -12.02
CA LEU A 296 -8.21 4.80 -10.91
C LEU A 296 -9.71 5.08 -11.01
N LEU A 297 -10.52 4.07 -10.71
CA LEU A 297 -11.95 4.22 -10.47
C LEU A 297 -12.16 4.17 -8.96
N TRP A 298 -12.73 5.24 -8.40
CA TRP A 298 -12.94 5.37 -6.97
C TRP A 298 -14.42 5.50 -6.62
N PHE A 299 -14.81 4.93 -5.48
CA PHE A 299 -16.04 5.28 -4.79
C PHE A 299 -15.82 5.08 -3.28
N SER A 300 -16.75 5.58 -2.45
CA SER A 300 -16.57 5.53 -1.00
C SER A 300 -16.23 4.12 -0.49
N GLY A 301 -15.03 3.97 0.07
CA GLY A 301 -14.52 2.72 0.63
C GLY A 301 -13.85 1.76 -0.36
N PHE A 302 -13.68 2.13 -1.64
CA PHE A 302 -13.08 1.23 -2.64
C PHE A 302 -12.33 1.97 -3.76
N VAL A 303 -11.34 1.30 -4.33
CA VAL A 303 -10.61 1.77 -5.51
C VAL A 303 -10.29 0.59 -6.43
N MET A 304 -10.34 0.82 -7.73
CA MET A 304 -9.98 -0.13 -8.79
C MET A 304 -8.98 0.54 -9.75
N ILE A 305 -8.23 -0.27 -10.46
CA ILE A 305 -7.21 0.16 -11.42
C ILE A 305 -7.70 -0.15 -12.84
N VAL A 306 -7.64 0.84 -13.73
CA VAL A 306 -7.85 0.66 -15.17
C VAL A 306 -6.67 -0.15 -15.72
N SER A 307 -6.86 -1.43 -16.00
CA SER A 307 -5.76 -2.31 -16.39
C SER A 307 -5.59 -2.38 -17.90
N ASP A 308 -6.69 -2.44 -18.65
CA ASP A 308 -6.66 -2.49 -20.10
C ASP A 308 -7.88 -1.82 -20.72
N VAL A 309 -7.71 -0.57 -21.17
CA VAL A 309 -8.75 0.22 -21.84
C VAL A 309 -9.25 -0.47 -23.10
N LYS A 310 -8.36 -1.11 -23.86
CA LYS A 310 -8.72 -1.76 -25.13
C LYS A 310 -9.62 -2.97 -24.91
N ASN A 311 -9.36 -3.73 -23.83
CA ASN A 311 -10.10 -4.95 -23.51
C ASN A 311 -11.21 -4.74 -22.46
N ASN A 312 -11.45 -3.50 -22.01
CA ASN A 312 -12.43 -3.14 -21.00
C ASN A 312 -12.22 -3.89 -19.67
N GLU A 313 -10.96 -4.03 -19.26
CA GLU A 313 -10.57 -4.74 -18.03
C GLU A 313 -10.13 -3.79 -16.93
N LEU A 314 -10.48 -4.17 -15.70
CA LEU A 314 -10.07 -3.57 -14.44
C LEU A 314 -9.26 -4.57 -13.62
N ILE A 315 -8.48 -4.05 -12.68
CA ILE A 315 -7.92 -4.82 -11.56
C ILE A 315 -8.50 -4.30 -10.25
N GLU A 316 -8.90 -5.22 -9.38
CA GLU A 316 -9.42 -4.92 -8.06
C GLU A 316 -8.91 -5.91 -7.01
N SER A 317 -8.80 -5.48 -5.75
CA SER A 317 -8.76 -6.37 -4.59
C SER A 317 -10.11 -6.30 -3.87
N ARG A 318 -10.95 -7.32 -4.07
CA ARG A 318 -12.35 -7.28 -3.66
C ARG A 318 -12.60 -8.16 -2.44
N GLY A 319 -13.27 -7.60 -1.44
CA GLY A 319 -13.60 -8.28 -0.18
C GLY A 319 -14.55 -9.46 -0.31
N TYR A 320 -14.58 -10.29 0.72
CA TYR A 320 -15.28 -11.58 0.74
C TYR A 320 -16.81 -11.51 0.66
N ASN A 321 -17.43 -10.42 1.12
CA ASN A 321 -18.90 -10.25 1.05
C ASN A 321 -19.44 -10.23 -0.39
N SER A 322 -18.59 -9.89 -1.36
CA SER A 322 -18.94 -9.92 -2.79
C SER A 322 -18.81 -11.30 -3.43
N GLY A 323 -18.30 -12.29 -2.68
CA GLY A 323 -17.98 -13.64 -3.15
C GLY A 323 -16.64 -13.80 -3.86
N TYR A 324 -15.89 -12.70 -4.08
CA TYR A 324 -14.56 -12.76 -4.73
C TYR A 324 -13.42 -13.07 -3.73
N GLY A 325 -13.21 -12.21 -2.72
CA GLY A 325 -12.21 -12.45 -1.66
C GLY A 325 -10.74 -12.49 -2.13
N ARG A 326 -10.40 -11.77 -3.20
CA ARG A 326 -9.10 -11.87 -3.89
C ARG A 326 -8.77 -10.63 -4.73
N VAL A 327 -7.50 -10.56 -5.15
CA VAL A 327 -7.07 -9.71 -6.26
C VAL A 327 -7.36 -10.41 -7.59
N GLN A 328 -7.88 -9.68 -8.58
CA GLN A 328 -8.22 -10.23 -9.88
C GLN A 328 -8.21 -9.19 -11.00
N LYS A 329 -8.03 -9.67 -12.23
CA LYS A 329 -8.46 -8.98 -13.45
C LYS A 329 -9.92 -9.33 -13.74
N ILE A 330 -10.71 -8.35 -14.12
CA ILE A 330 -12.16 -8.52 -14.33
C ILE A 330 -12.66 -7.52 -15.39
N LYS A 331 -13.60 -7.93 -16.23
CA LYS A 331 -14.19 -7.04 -17.23
C LYS A 331 -15.20 -6.08 -16.61
N LEU A 332 -15.34 -4.88 -17.18
CA LEU A 332 -16.36 -3.90 -16.78
C LEU A 332 -17.76 -4.52 -16.73
N GLU A 333 -18.14 -5.27 -17.76
CA GLU A 333 -19.46 -5.92 -17.85
C GLU A 333 -19.70 -6.96 -16.76
N GLN A 334 -18.67 -7.48 -16.11
CA GLN A 334 -18.80 -8.44 -15.01
C GLN A 334 -18.96 -7.72 -13.66
N VAL A 335 -18.39 -6.51 -13.52
CA VAL A 335 -18.45 -5.72 -12.29
C VAL A 335 -19.69 -4.83 -12.25
N PHE A 336 -20.12 -4.29 -13.39
CA PHE A 336 -21.13 -3.24 -13.46
C PHE A 336 -22.29 -3.64 -14.37
N GLU A 337 -23.51 -3.35 -13.93
CA GLU A 337 -24.71 -3.52 -14.73
C GLU A 337 -24.83 -2.39 -15.75
N GLY A 338 -24.95 -2.73 -17.04
CA GLY A 338 -25.15 -1.76 -18.12
C GLY A 338 -23.88 -1.03 -18.60
N ILE A 339 -22.70 -1.34 -18.05
CA ILE A 339 -21.41 -0.78 -18.48
C ILE A 339 -20.58 -1.90 -19.12
N THR A 340 -20.41 -1.85 -20.44
CA THR A 340 -19.64 -2.86 -21.18
C THR A 340 -18.28 -2.35 -21.64
N THR A 341 -18.18 -1.03 -21.81
CA THR A 341 -16.99 -0.36 -22.33
C THR A 341 -16.57 0.81 -21.44
N TYR A 342 -15.32 1.25 -21.60
CA TYR A 342 -14.86 2.49 -20.95
C TYR A 342 -15.59 3.75 -21.45
N ASP A 343 -16.10 3.74 -22.68
CA ASP A 343 -16.96 4.81 -23.18
C ASP A 343 -18.30 4.87 -22.42
N ASP A 344 -18.89 3.71 -22.10
CA ASP A 344 -20.09 3.64 -21.26
C ASP A 344 -19.80 4.23 -19.87
N LEU A 345 -18.66 3.86 -19.27
CA LEU A 345 -18.22 4.34 -17.97
C LEU A 345 -18.00 5.86 -17.95
N LEU A 346 -17.29 6.39 -18.96
CA LEU A 346 -17.04 7.83 -19.12
C LEU A 346 -18.34 8.62 -19.33
N ARG A 347 -19.27 8.07 -20.12
CA ARG A 347 -20.60 8.66 -20.28
C ARG A 347 -21.34 8.72 -18.95
N SER A 348 -21.36 7.62 -18.19
CA SER A 348 -22.01 7.61 -16.87
C SER A 348 -21.35 8.59 -15.89
N TYR A 349 -20.02 8.70 -15.89
CA TYR A 349 -19.28 9.68 -15.07
C TYR A 349 -19.69 11.12 -15.41
N ARG A 350 -19.64 11.50 -16.69
CA ARG A 350 -19.99 12.85 -17.17
C ARG A 350 -21.46 13.21 -16.92
N LEU A 351 -22.35 12.22 -17.05
CA LEU A 351 -23.77 12.38 -16.74
C LEU A 351 -24.10 12.25 -15.24
N LYS A 352 -23.09 12.04 -14.38
CA LYS A 352 -23.25 11.82 -12.94
C LYS A 352 -24.24 10.70 -12.61
N GLN A 353 -24.25 9.66 -13.43
CA GLN A 353 -25.06 8.47 -13.20
C GLN A 353 -24.33 7.52 -12.26
N PRO A 354 -25.00 6.98 -11.24
CA PRO A 354 -24.37 6.04 -10.33
C PRO A 354 -24.06 4.70 -11.03
N LEU A 355 -23.06 3.99 -10.53
CA LEU A 355 -22.73 2.64 -10.97
C LEU A 355 -23.49 1.60 -10.16
N ARG A 356 -24.03 0.60 -10.86
CA ARG A 356 -24.76 -0.54 -10.29
C ARG A 356 -23.84 -1.76 -10.28
N LEU A 357 -23.34 -2.14 -9.10
CA LEU A 357 -22.30 -3.15 -8.91
C LEU A 357 -22.88 -4.56 -8.75
N LYS A 358 -22.22 -5.51 -9.40
CA LYS A 358 -22.54 -6.95 -9.31
C LYS A 358 -21.59 -7.69 -8.37
N ASN A 359 -22.12 -8.74 -7.72
CA ASN A 359 -21.34 -9.70 -6.96
C ASN A 359 -20.76 -10.80 -7.88
N SER A 360 -20.07 -11.79 -7.31
CA SER A 360 -19.49 -12.91 -8.06
C SER A 360 -20.52 -13.85 -8.72
N GLN A 361 -21.79 -13.75 -8.33
CA GLN A 361 -22.92 -14.47 -8.89
C GLN A 361 -23.60 -13.68 -10.02
N GLY A 362 -23.16 -12.46 -10.28
CA GLY A 362 -23.76 -11.57 -11.28
C GLY A 362 -25.01 -10.83 -10.78
N GLU A 363 -25.33 -10.91 -9.50
CA GLU A 363 -26.48 -10.24 -8.89
C GLU A 363 -26.11 -8.81 -8.49
N LEU A 364 -27.06 -7.89 -8.64
CA LEU A 364 -26.90 -6.52 -8.17
C LEU A 364 -26.78 -6.50 -6.64
N TYR A 365 -25.74 -5.85 -6.15
CA TYR A 365 -25.42 -5.80 -4.72
C TYR A 365 -25.33 -4.37 -4.17
N LEU A 366 -24.91 -3.40 -4.97
CA LEU A 366 -24.71 -2.02 -4.49
C LEU A 366 -24.87 -1.00 -5.63
N GLU A 367 -25.34 0.19 -5.31
CA GLU A 367 -25.31 1.35 -6.18
C GLU A 367 -24.43 2.44 -5.57
N VAL A 368 -23.51 3.02 -6.35
CA VAL A 368 -22.53 3.99 -5.85
C VAL A 368 -22.35 5.20 -6.77
N ASN A 369 -22.16 6.36 -6.15
CA ASN A 369 -21.52 7.48 -6.83
C ASN A 369 -20.02 7.20 -6.91
N PHE A 370 -19.41 7.59 -8.02
CA PHE A 370 -18.01 7.27 -8.30
C PHE A 370 -17.29 8.47 -8.91
N GLU A 371 -15.96 8.40 -8.84
CA GLU A 371 -15.03 9.35 -9.43
C GLU A 371 -14.02 8.58 -10.30
N LEU A 372 -13.53 9.23 -11.35
CA LEU A 372 -12.40 8.77 -12.13
C LEU A 372 -11.20 9.65 -11.79
N LEU A 373 -10.09 9.05 -11.40
CA LEU A 373 -8.91 9.73 -10.92
C LEU A 373 -7.71 9.39 -11.80
N LYS A 374 -6.86 10.36 -12.10
CA LYS A 374 -5.56 10.09 -12.73
C LYS A 374 -4.59 9.51 -11.70
N LEU A 375 -3.71 8.63 -12.15
CA LEU A 375 -2.64 8.08 -11.31
C LEU A 375 -1.50 9.07 -11.05
N MET A 376 -1.15 9.83 -12.09
CA MET A 376 -0.07 10.83 -12.16
C MET A 376 -0.57 12.06 -12.89
#